data_AF-A0A386C6Z2-F1
#
_entry.id   AF-A0A386C6Z2-F1
#
_cell.length_a   1.000
_cell.length_b   1.000
_cell.length_c   1.000
_cell.angle_alpha   90.00
_cell.angle_beta   90.00
_cell.angle_gamma   90.00
#
_symmetry.space_group_name_H-M   'P 1'
#
loop_
_entity.id
_entity.type
_entity.pdbx_description
1 polymer ?
#
loop_
_entity_poly.entity_id
_entity_poly.type
_entity_poly.pdbx_seq_one_letter_code
_entity_poly.pdbx_strand_id
1 'polypeptide(L)'
;MTANARSAFERARTISPKDIRPRFYLALALTQDGKTGEAKAAWRALLESAPKDAPWVPEAERQLASLEMPSPGPSTAEVDAAANLSPEQRQQMIEGMVASLAERLKTEPTDADGWARLIRSYKVLGHNADADAALAQARAALAGDTGKVAIVDAVARGLGMAGSGP
;
A
#
# COMPACT_ATOMS: atom_id res chain seq x y z
N MET A 1 3.00 -20.69 3.03
CA MET A 1 2.75 -22.15 3.03
C MET A 1 3.99 -22.85 3.61
N THR A 2 3.86 -23.79 4.55
CA THR A 2 5.02 -24.35 5.29
C THR A 2 6.08 -24.94 4.36
N ALA A 3 7.37 -24.75 4.70
CA ALA A 3 8.56 -25.16 3.95
C ALA A 3 8.54 -26.63 3.41
N ASN A 4 7.72 -27.51 3.98
CA ASN A 4 7.49 -28.87 3.49
C ASN A 4 6.87 -28.97 2.08
N ALA A 5 6.04 -28.02 1.66
CA ALA A 5 5.39 -28.10 0.33
C ALA A 5 6.39 -27.85 -0.81
N ARG A 6 7.32 -26.89 -0.64
CA ARG A 6 8.34 -26.56 -1.65
C ARG A 6 9.29 -27.73 -1.94
N SER A 7 9.70 -28.47 -0.90
CA SER A 7 10.61 -29.63 -1.03
C SER A 7 9.97 -30.85 -1.74
N ALA A 8 8.65 -31.02 -1.64
CA ALA A 8 7.94 -32.09 -2.33
C ALA A 8 7.84 -31.82 -3.84
N PHE A 9 7.65 -30.57 -4.25
CA PHE A 9 7.52 -30.19 -5.67
C PHE A 9 8.87 -30.17 -6.41
N GLU A 10 9.97 -29.82 -5.75
CA GLU A 10 11.30 -29.93 -6.36
C GLU A 10 11.70 -31.38 -6.65
N ARG A 11 11.37 -32.33 -5.76
CA ARG A 11 11.55 -33.76 -6.02
C ARG A 11 10.71 -34.24 -7.20
N ALA A 12 9.46 -33.79 -7.31
CA ALA A 12 8.60 -34.16 -8.45
C ALA A 12 9.17 -33.69 -9.81
N ARG A 13 9.89 -32.56 -9.84
CA ARG A 13 10.57 -32.05 -11.05
C ARG A 13 11.70 -32.95 -11.54
N THR A 14 12.32 -33.73 -10.66
CA THR A 14 13.37 -34.71 -11.02
C THR A 14 12.82 -36.04 -11.54
N ILE A 15 11.59 -36.41 -11.15
CA ILE A 15 10.97 -37.71 -11.48
C ILE A 15 10.15 -37.64 -12.77
N SER A 16 9.53 -36.50 -13.06
CA SER A 16 8.74 -36.32 -14.29
C SER A 16 8.86 -34.89 -14.80
N PRO A 17 9.94 -34.55 -15.54
CA PRO A 17 10.21 -33.18 -15.99
C PRO A 17 9.14 -32.61 -16.96
N LYS A 18 8.31 -33.49 -17.54
CA LYS A 18 7.18 -33.17 -18.42
C LYS A 18 5.83 -33.07 -17.70
N ASP A 19 5.73 -33.40 -16.41
CA ASP A 19 4.47 -33.28 -15.68
C ASP A 19 4.19 -31.80 -15.37
N ILE A 20 3.02 -31.34 -15.78
CA ILE A 20 2.57 -29.95 -15.64
C ILE A 20 2.15 -29.63 -14.19
N ARG A 21 1.67 -30.62 -13.43
CA ARG A 21 1.09 -30.41 -12.09
C ARG A 21 2.10 -29.85 -11.09
N PRO A 22 3.33 -30.41 -10.96
CA PRO A 22 4.33 -29.85 -10.04
C PRO A 22 4.74 -28.43 -10.43
N ARG A 23 4.76 -28.12 -11.73
CA ARG A 23 5.13 -26.80 -12.25
C ARG A 23 4.04 -25.77 -11.94
N PHE A 24 2.77 -26.16 -12.10
CA PHE A 24 1.60 -25.35 -11.73
C PHE A 24 1.59 -25.03 -10.23
N TYR A 25 1.75 -26.02 -9.36
CA TYR A 25 1.76 -25.80 -7.91
C TYR A 25 2.98 -25.01 -7.43
N LEU A 26 4.13 -25.14 -8.11
CA LEU A 26 5.29 -24.31 -7.82
C LEU A 26 5.03 -22.83 -8.17
N ALA A 27 4.45 -22.55 -9.34
CA ALA A 27 4.08 -21.19 -9.73
C ALA A 27 3.08 -20.57 -8.75
N LEU A 28 2.08 -21.33 -8.32
CA LEU A 28 1.12 -20.91 -7.29
C LEU A 28 1.79 -20.63 -5.94
N ALA A 29 2.71 -21.49 -5.50
CA ALA A 29 3.45 -21.28 -4.26
C ALA A 29 4.32 -20.02 -4.31
N LEU A 30 4.95 -19.73 -5.46
CA LEU A 30 5.70 -18.49 -5.68
C LEU A 30 4.79 -17.26 -5.60
N THR A 31 3.58 -17.34 -6.15
CA THR A 31 2.55 -16.29 -6.01
C THR A 31 2.19 -16.06 -4.53
N GLN A 32 1.91 -17.13 -3.78
CA GLN A 32 1.52 -17.03 -2.37
C GLN A 32 2.64 -16.52 -1.45
N ASP A 33 3.90 -16.81 -1.79
CA ASP A 33 5.07 -16.32 -1.06
C ASP A 33 5.44 -14.87 -1.43
N GLY A 34 4.68 -14.20 -2.30
CA GLY A 34 4.94 -12.83 -2.73
C GLY A 34 6.17 -12.66 -3.62
N LYS A 35 6.73 -13.76 -4.14
CA LYS A 35 7.88 -13.77 -5.05
C LYS A 35 7.44 -13.41 -6.48
N THR A 36 6.88 -12.22 -6.66
CA THR A 36 6.20 -11.77 -7.88
C THR A 36 7.02 -11.97 -9.15
N GLY A 37 8.33 -11.69 -9.13
CA GLY A 37 9.22 -11.89 -10.28
C GLY A 37 9.37 -13.36 -10.68
N GLU A 38 9.66 -14.23 -9.70
CA GLU A 38 9.79 -15.68 -9.91
C GLU A 38 8.45 -16.30 -10.31
N ALA A 39 7.35 -15.85 -9.70
CA ALA A 39 5.99 -16.30 -10.01
C ALA A 39 5.63 -15.97 -11.47
N LYS A 40 5.86 -14.72 -11.93
CA LYS A 40 5.64 -14.32 -13.33
C LYS A 40 6.41 -15.20 -14.31
N ALA A 41 7.69 -15.44 -14.05
CA ALA A 41 8.53 -16.28 -14.89
C ALA A 41 8.00 -17.73 -14.96
N ALA A 42 7.57 -18.28 -13.81
CA ALA A 42 7.01 -19.63 -13.74
C ALA A 42 5.66 -19.75 -14.50
N TRP A 43 4.76 -18.77 -14.36
CA TRP A 43 3.49 -18.75 -15.08
C TRP A 43 3.67 -18.58 -16.60
N ARG A 44 4.60 -17.73 -17.05
CA ARG A 44 4.92 -17.61 -18.48
C ARG A 44 5.48 -18.91 -19.07
N ALA A 45 6.43 -19.55 -18.38
CA ALA A 45 7.00 -20.81 -18.85
C ALA A 45 5.97 -21.95 -18.92
N LEU A 46 4.97 -21.95 -18.03
CA LEU A 46 3.82 -22.86 -18.14
C LEU A 46 3.03 -22.57 -19.42
N LEU A 47 2.65 -21.31 -19.65
CA LEU A 47 1.86 -20.90 -20.82
C LEU A 47 2.59 -21.14 -22.16
N GLU A 48 3.90 -20.92 -22.22
CA GLU A 48 4.71 -21.19 -23.43
C GLU A 48 4.74 -22.67 -23.83
N SER A 49 4.57 -23.58 -22.87
CA SER A 49 4.54 -25.02 -23.10
C SER A 49 3.13 -25.61 -23.15
N ALA A 50 2.11 -24.75 -23.16
CA ALA A 50 0.71 -25.15 -23.08
C ALA A 50 0.18 -25.72 -24.40
N PRO A 51 -0.50 -26.89 -24.38
CA PRO A 51 -1.41 -27.27 -25.44
C PRO A 51 -2.57 -26.28 -25.55
N LYS A 52 -3.06 -26.03 -26.78
CA LYS A 52 -4.12 -25.05 -27.07
C LYS A 52 -5.42 -25.29 -26.29
N ASP A 53 -5.73 -26.55 -25.97
CA ASP A 53 -6.99 -26.94 -25.32
C ASP A 53 -6.78 -27.34 -23.84
N ALA A 54 -5.67 -26.93 -23.23
CA ALA A 54 -5.34 -27.34 -21.88
C ALA A 54 -6.23 -26.62 -20.84
N PRO A 55 -6.94 -27.35 -19.96
CA PRO A 55 -7.95 -26.77 -19.06
C PRO A 55 -7.39 -25.86 -17.97
N TRP A 56 -6.07 -25.87 -17.73
CA TRP A 56 -5.39 -25.03 -16.74
C TRP A 56 -4.91 -23.69 -17.31
N VAL A 57 -4.91 -23.51 -18.64
CA VAL A 57 -4.42 -22.29 -19.31
C VAL A 57 -5.19 -21.05 -18.87
N PRO A 58 -6.54 -21.04 -18.82
CA PRO A 58 -7.27 -19.84 -18.40
C PRO A 58 -6.98 -19.38 -16.96
N GLU A 59 -6.59 -20.31 -16.09
CA GLU A 59 -6.19 -19.97 -14.72
C GLU A 59 -4.76 -19.42 -14.69
N ALA A 60 -3.83 -20.04 -15.40
CA ALA A 60 -2.44 -19.56 -15.50
C ALA A 60 -2.37 -18.14 -16.13
N GLU A 61 -3.19 -17.85 -17.14
CA GLU A 61 -3.31 -16.50 -17.72
C GLU A 61 -3.85 -15.48 -16.71
N ARG A 62 -4.88 -15.84 -15.93
CA ARG A 62 -5.44 -14.95 -14.90
C ARG A 62 -4.45 -14.67 -13.77
N GLN A 63 -3.67 -15.66 -13.36
CA GLN A 63 -2.61 -15.49 -12.35
C GLN A 63 -1.50 -14.57 -12.87
N LEU A 64 -1.03 -14.79 -14.11
CA LEU A 64 -0.02 -13.93 -14.73
C LEU A 64 -0.52 -12.48 -14.86
N ALA A 65 -1.72 -12.28 -15.37
CA ALA A 65 -2.32 -10.96 -15.51
C ALA A 65 -2.44 -10.24 -14.16
N SER A 66 -2.88 -10.95 -13.12
CA SER A 66 -2.99 -10.40 -11.76
C SER A 66 -1.64 -9.96 -11.18
N LEU A 67 -0.57 -10.69 -11.49
CA LEU A 67 0.79 -10.32 -11.09
C LEU A 67 1.33 -9.14 -11.92
N GLU A 68 0.92 -9.03 -13.18
CA GLU A 68 1.30 -7.94 -14.11
C GLU A 68 0.55 -6.64 -13.84
N MET A 69 -0.64 -6.71 -13.24
CA MET A 69 -1.33 -5.54 -12.73
C MET A 69 -0.52 -4.92 -11.58
N PRO A 70 -0.34 -3.59 -11.56
CA PRO A 70 0.24 -2.90 -10.41
C PRO A 70 -0.66 -3.18 -9.20
N SER A 71 -0.11 -3.84 -8.17
CA SER A 71 -0.83 -4.05 -6.93
C SER A 71 -1.07 -2.71 -6.22
N PRO A 72 -2.29 -2.45 -5.72
CA PRO A 72 -2.54 -1.32 -4.84
C PRO A 72 -1.98 -1.67 -3.45
N GLY A 73 -0.70 -1.35 -3.25
CA GLY A 73 0.02 -1.52 -1.99
C GLY A 73 1.53 -1.58 -2.22
N PRO A 74 2.36 -1.10 -1.27
CA PRO A 74 3.80 -1.18 -1.40
C PRO A 74 4.25 -2.65 -1.45
N SER A 75 5.07 -2.99 -2.44
CA SER A 75 5.67 -4.30 -2.64
C SER A 75 6.53 -4.68 -1.43
N THR A 76 6.76 -5.97 -1.20
CA THR A 76 7.66 -6.45 -0.13
C THR A 76 9.05 -5.82 -0.23
N ALA A 77 9.56 -5.62 -1.46
CA ALA A 77 10.82 -4.92 -1.71
C ALA A 77 10.77 -3.42 -1.35
N GLU A 78 9.61 -2.77 -1.47
CA GLU A 78 9.42 -1.38 -1.06
C GLU A 78 9.29 -1.26 0.46
N VAL A 79 8.73 -2.28 1.13
CA VAL A 79 8.69 -2.38 2.60
C VAL A 79 10.10 -2.64 3.16
N ASP A 80 10.89 -3.53 2.54
CA ASP A 80 12.30 -3.76 2.91
C ASP A 80 13.20 -2.54 2.60
N ALA A 81 12.94 -1.84 1.51
CA ALA A 81 13.61 -0.58 1.20
C ALA A 81 13.24 0.49 2.24
N ALA A 82 11.96 0.61 2.62
CA ALA A 82 11.50 1.50 3.69
C ALA A 82 12.12 1.15 5.07
N ALA A 83 12.33 -0.14 5.34
CA ALA A 83 13.01 -0.62 6.53
C ALA A 83 14.52 -0.28 6.55
N ASN A 84 15.12 -0.04 5.38
CA ASN A 84 16.52 0.42 5.24
C ASN A 84 16.67 1.93 5.05
N LEU A 85 15.59 2.69 4.96
CA LEU A 85 15.66 4.15 4.89
C LEU A 85 16.28 4.73 6.17
N SER A 86 17.19 5.69 5.99
CA SER A 86 17.69 6.53 7.08
C SER A 86 16.52 7.25 7.76
N PRO A 87 16.65 7.59 9.06
CA PRO A 87 15.66 8.40 9.75
C PRO A 87 15.29 9.68 8.96
N GLU A 88 16.26 10.35 8.32
CA GLU A 88 15.99 11.55 7.51
C GLU A 88 15.18 11.24 6.24
N GLN A 89 15.44 10.12 5.56
CA GLN A 89 14.71 9.76 4.35
C GLN A 89 13.26 9.36 4.65
N ARG A 90 13.03 8.69 5.79
CA ARG A 90 11.67 8.40 6.27
C ARG A 90 10.93 9.69 6.57
N GLN A 91 11.59 10.65 7.22
CA GLN A 91 11.00 11.96 7.52
C GLN A 91 10.58 12.69 6.24
N GLN A 92 11.45 12.77 5.22
CA GLN A 92 11.13 13.40 3.94
C GLN A 92 9.98 12.71 3.20
N MET A 93 9.93 11.38 3.24
CA MET A 93 8.83 10.61 2.66
C MET A 93 7.51 10.90 3.36
N ILE A 94 7.51 10.95 4.70
CA ILE A 94 6.33 11.28 5.49
C ILE A 94 5.88 12.71 5.21
N GLU A 95 6.79 13.68 5.17
CA GLU A 95 6.49 15.07 4.83
C GLU A 95 5.84 15.20 3.45
N GLY A 96 6.34 14.47 2.44
CA GLY A 96 5.73 14.43 1.11
C GLY A 96 4.30 13.86 1.11
N MET A 97 4.04 12.84 1.94
CA MET A 97 2.68 12.30 2.12
C MET A 97 1.75 13.30 2.80
N VAL A 98 2.22 14.02 3.82
CA VAL A 98 1.44 15.05 4.51
C VAL A 98 1.15 16.23 3.59
N ALA A 99 2.12 16.67 2.78
CA ALA A 99 1.92 17.71 1.78
C ALA A 99 0.87 17.31 0.72
N SER A 100 0.91 16.06 0.26
CA SER A 100 -0.08 15.54 -0.69
C SER A 100 -1.49 15.51 -0.08
N LEU A 101 -1.61 15.15 1.21
CA LEU A 101 -2.87 15.23 1.94
C LEU A 101 -3.39 16.67 2.04
N ALA A 102 -2.51 17.63 2.32
CA ALA A 102 -2.88 19.05 2.38
C ALA A 102 -3.40 19.56 1.02
N GLU A 103 -2.75 19.21 -0.08
CA GLU A 103 -3.23 19.57 -1.42
C GLU A 103 -4.59 18.95 -1.74
N ARG A 104 -4.79 17.68 -1.38
CA ARG A 104 -6.09 17.04 -1.55
C ARG A 104 -7.19 17.76 -0.77
N LEU A 105 -6.94 18.16 0.47
CA LEU A 105 -7.93 18.85 1.30
C LEU A 105 -8.32 20.24 0.77
N LYS A 106 -7.47 20.87 -0.06
CA LYS A 106 -7.87 22.07 -0.80
C LYS A 106 -8.94 21.77 -1.86
N THR A 107 -8.90 20.59 -2.46
CA THR A 107 -9.90 20.12 -3.44
C THR A 107 -11.14 19.51 -2.77
N GLU A 108 -10.98 18.93 -1.58
CA GLU A 108 -12.06 18.35 -0.76
C GLU A 108 -12.19 19.09 0.60
N PRO A 109 -12.57 20.39 0.60
CA PRO A 109 -12.55 21.23 1.81
C PRO A 109 -13.53 20.78 2.90
N THR A 110 -14.51 19.95 2.55
CA THR A 110 -15.56 19.49 3.47
C THR A 110 -15.21 18.23 4.26
N ASP A 111 -13.99 17.69 4.08
CA ASP A 111 -13.49 16.51 4.77
C ASP A 111 -12.90 16.85 6.16
N ALA A 112 -13.76 16.88 7.18
CA ALA A 112 -13.35 17.17 8.56
C ALA A 112 -12.37 16.14 9.13
N ASP A 113 -12.55 14.86 8.78
CA ASP A 113 -11.66 13.78 9.21
C ASP A 113 -10.27 13.92 8.58
N GLY A 114 -10.20 14.30 7.31
CA GLY A 114 -8.96 14.60 6.61
C GLY A 114 -8.21 15.78 7.23
N TRP A 115 -8.91 16.89 7.53
CA TRP A 115 -8.33 18.03 8.24
C TRP A 115 -7.80 17.66 9.64
N ALA A 116 -8.58 16.89 10.41
CA ALA A 116 -8.16 16.40 11.72
C ALA A 116 -6.90 15.52 11.65
N ARG A 117 -6.80 14.66 10.64
CA ARG A 117 -5.60 13.84 10.39
C ARG A 117 -4.40 14.70 10.04
N LEU A 118 -4.57 15.70 9.17
CA LEU A 118 -3.50 16.61 8.78
C LEU A 118 -2.88 17.34 9.99
N ILE A 119 -3.73 17.90 10.85
CA ILE A 119 -3.31 18.60 12.07
C ILE A 119 -2.54 17.68 13.01
N ARG A 120 -3.04 16.45 13.23
CA ARG A 120 -2.35 15.45 14.06
C ARG A 120 -0.99 15.08 13.48
N SER A 121 -0.90 14.86 12.17
CA SER A 121 0.35 14.54 11.50
C SER A 121 1.39 15.64 11.69
N TYR A 122 1.02 16.90 11.47
CA TYR A 122 1.94 18.02 11.71
C TYR A 122 2.40 18.11 13.16
N LYS A 123 1.51 17.89 14.14
CA LYS A 123 1.88 17.88 15.56
C LYS A 123 2.86 16.76 15.93
N VAL A 124 2.67 15.56 15.39
CA VAL A 124 3.59 14.43 15.61
C VAL A 124 4.96 14.70 15.01
N LEU A 125 5.01 15.37 13.86
CA LEU A 125 6.26 15.76 13.19
C LEU A 125 6.94 16.97 13.84
N GLY A 126 6.31 17.63 14.82
CA GLY A 126 6.82 18.85 15.46
C GLY A 126 6.60 20.13 14.66
N HIS A 127 5.88 20.05 13.54
CA HIS A 127 5.56 21.17 12.66
C HIS A 127 4.39 21.99 13.22
N ASN A 128 4.62 22.67 14.34
CA ASN A 128 3.55 23.36 15.07
C ASN A 128 2.88 24.48 14.25
N ALA A 129 3.67 25.24 13.50
CA ALA A 129 3.15 26.33 12.65
C ALA A 129 2.25 25.80 11.52
N ASP A 130 2.63 24.68 10.91
CA ASP A 130 1.82 24.04 9.86
C ASP A 130 0.51 23.47 10.43
N ALA A 131 0.56 22.92 11.66
CA ALA A 131 -0.63 22.45 12.36
C ALA A 131 -1.63 23.59 12.61
N ASP A 132 -1.15 24.76 13.06
CA ASP A 132 -1.99 25.95 13.31
C ASP A 132 -2.59 26.50 12.00
N ALA A 133 -1.79 26.53 10.92
CA ALA A 133 -2.26 26.93 9.60
C ALA A 133 -3.34 25.96 9.06
N ALA A 134 -3.12 24.65 9.22
CA ALA A 134 -4.08 23.63 8.82
C ALA A 134 -5.40 23.74 9.61
N LEU A 135 -5.34 24.05 10.91
CA LEU A 135 -6.53 24.30 11.73
C LEU A 135 -7.32 25.52 11.25
N ALA A 136 -6.63 26.63 10.94
CA ALA A 136 -7.28 27.83 10.41
C ALA A 136 -7.94 27.56 9.04
N GLN A 137 -7.25 26.85 8.15
CA GLN A 137 -7.79 26.45 6.85
C GLN A 137 -9.00 25.53 7.00
N ALA A 138 -8.92 24.53 7.87
CA ALA A 138 -10.02 23.63 8.16
C ALA A 138 -11.26 24.38 8.67
N ARG A 139 -11.10 25.32 9.60
CA ARG A 139 -12.21 26.14 10.10
C ARG A 139 -12.86 26.98 9.00
N ALA A 140 -12.05 27.59 8.13
CA ALA A 140 -12.56 28.38 7.02
C ALA A 140 -13.28 27.50 5.99
N ALA A 141 -12.70 26.35 5.64
CA ALA A 141 -13.24 25.38 4.70
C ALA A 141 -14.55 24.73 5.20
N LEU A 142 -14.67 24.53 6.51
CA LEU A 142 -15.80 23.89 7.17
C LEU A 142 -16.81 24.90 7.75
N ALA A 143 -16.64 26.21 7.53
CA ALA A 143 -17.47 27.25 8.14
C ALA A 143 -18.99 27.09 7.90
N GLY A 144 -19.39 26.38 6.83
CA GLY A 144 -20.77 26.04 6.53
C GLY A 144 -21.36 24.88 7.37
N ASP A 145 -20.56 24.18 8.15
CA ASP A 145 -20.95 23.03 8.97
C ASP A 145 -20.29 23.11 10.36
N THR A 146 -21.03 23.66 11.32
CA THR A 146 -20.56 23.84 12.70
C THR A 146 -20.24 22.53 13.40
N GLY A 147 -20.88 21.41 13.01
CA GLY A 147 -20.57 20.09 13.53
C GLY A 147 -19.18 19.64 13.10
N LYS A 148 -18.83 19.85 11.84
CA LYS A 148 -17.50 19.54 11.31
C LYS A 148 -16.40 20.43 11.88
N VAL A 149 -16.67 21.72 12.07
CA VAL A 149 -15.73 22.63 12.76
C VAL A 149 -15.43 22.13 14.17
N ALA A 150 -16.46 21.70 14.91
CA ALA A 150 -16.28 21.20 16.27
C ALA A 150 -15.41 19.94 16.36
N ILE A 151 -15.44 19.07 15.34
CA ILE A 151 -14.58 17.88 15.25
C ILE A 151 -13.12 18.28 15.19
N VAL A 152 -12.78 19.20 14.27
CA VAL A 152 -11.38 19.64 14.08
C VAL A 152 -10.88 20.40 15.33
N ASP A 153 -11.73 21.22 15.94
CA ASP A 153 -11.43 21.94 17.17
C ASP A 153 -11.23 21.02 18.39
N ALA A 154 -12.00 19.94 18.48
CA ALA A 154 -11.79 18.93 19.52
C ALA A 154 -10.43 18.25 19.38
N VAL A 155 -10.02 17.95 18.15
CA VAL A 155 -8.70 17.35 17.87
C VAL A 155 -7.58 18.33 18.20
N ALA A 156 -7.67 19.58 17.78
CA ALA A 156 -6.67 20.61 18.10
C ALA A 156 -6.50 20.79 19.62
N ARG A 157 -7.61 20.86 20.37
CA ARG A 157 -7.59 20.95 21.84
C ARG A 157 -6.93 19.73 22.48
N GLY A 158 -7.23 18.53 22.00
CA GLY A 158 -6.62 17.29 22.48
C GLY A 158 -5.11 17.21 22.25
N LEU A 159 -4.60 17.98 21.28
CA LEU A 159 -3.16 18.08 20.95
C LEU A 159 -2.46 19.24 21.69
N GLY A 160 -3.15 19.90 22.62
CA GLY A 160 -2.62 21.05 23.37
C GLY A 160 -2.38 22.28 22.50
N MET A 161 -3.01 22.34 21.32
CA MET A 161 -2.95 23.54 20.48
C MET A 161 -3.84 24.59 21.12
N ALA A 162 -3.25 25.75 21.42
CA ALA A 162 -4.04 26.90 21.81
C ALA A 162 -4.97 27.21 20.64
N GLY A 163 -6.28 27.15 20.87
CA GLY A 163 -7.23 27.64 19.89
C GLY A 163 -6.95 29.12 19.71
N SER A 164 -6.13 29.47 18.73
CA SER A 164 -5.81 30.85 18.39
C SER A 164 -7.11 31.54 18.00
N GLY A 165 -7.73 32.16 19.00
CA GLY A 165 -8.74 33.19 18.86
C GLY A 165 -8.06 34.53 19.11
N PRO A 166 -8.53 35.58 18.43
CA PRO A 166 -9.03 36.75 19.11
C PRO A 166 -10.49 36.54 19.56
#